data_AF-A0A3A5UN18-F1
#
_entry.id   AF-A0A3A5UN18-F1
#
_cell.length_a   1.000
_cell.length_b   1.000
_cell.length_c   1.000
_cell.angle_alpha   90.00
_cell.angle_beta   90.00
_cell.angle_gamma   90.00
#
_symmetry.space_group_name_H-M   'P 1'
#
loop_
_entity.id
_entity.type
_entity.pdbx_description
1 polymer ?
#
loop_
_entity_poly.entity_id
_entity_poly.type
_entity_poly.pdbx_seq_one_letter_code
_entity_poly.pdbx_strand_id
1 'polypeptide(L)'
;MGIISNWWAKQHGRQLGIAATASGAIGILLFVAVYQLLFLQNHVTWGDYTGQAIGMAVFSMIGLLVVLPEFLTLRGYVNTLDELRSIESTSELRRRKADGNEAAEALGAGHEASWTAFLESKGLRR
;
A
#
# COMPACT_ATOMS: atom_id res chain seq x y z
N MET A 1 5.49 22.02 10.44
CA MET A 1 5.18 20.93 9.49
C MET A 1 6.35 20.84 8.51
N GLY A 2 7.12 19.76 8.55
CA GLY A 2 8.37 19.63 7.80
C GLY A 2 8.15 19.54 6.28
N ILE A 3 9.21 19.79 5.51
CA ILE A 3 9.20 19.71 4.04
C ILE A 3 8.70 18.33 3.55
N ILE A 4 9.07 17.27 4.29
CA ILE A 4 8.68 15.88 4.00
C ILE A 4 7.17 15.66 4.22
N SER A 5 6.57 16.21 5.28
CA SER A 5 5.13 16.05 5.52
C SER A 5 4.29 16.79 4.48
N ASN A 6 4.75 17.97 4.06
CA ASN A 6 4.06 18.77 3.04
C ASN A 6 4.17 18.11 1.65
N TRP A 7 5.30 17.48 1.34
CA TRP A 7 5.46 16.68 0.12
C TRP A 7 4.56 15.44 0.15
N TRP A 8 4.50 14.73 1.28
CA TRP A 8 3.65 13.56 1.45
C TRP A 8 2.16 13.88 1.33
N ALA A 9 1.74 15.00 1.93
CA ALA A 9 0.36 15.49 1.83
C ALA A 9 -0.01 15.90 0.39
N LYS A 10 0.93 16.45 -0.38
CA LYS A 10 0.71 16.75 -1.81
C LYS A 10 0.53 15.51 -2.66
N GLN A 11 0.98 14.36 -2.18
CA GLN A 11 0.88 13.08 -2.88
C GLN A 11 -0.39 12.31 -2.54
N HIS A 12 -1.29 12.91 -1.75
CA HIS A 12 -2.61 12.36 -1.41
C HIS A 12 -3.32 11.85 -2.66
N GLY A 13 -3.69 10.57 -2.66
CA GLY A 13 -4.16 9.86 -3.86
C GLY A 13 -3.15 8.90 -4.51
N ARG A 14 -1.88 9.30 -4.64
CA ARG A 14 -0.81 8.44 -5.19
C ARG A 14 -0.04 7.68 -4.11
N GLN A 15 -0.40 7.88 -2.84
CA GLN A 15 0.23 7.25 -1.68
C GLN A 15 0.15 5.72 -1.76
N LEU A 16 -0.99 5.16 -2.18
CA LEU A 16 -1.13 3.70 -2.34
C LEU A 16 -0.17 3.17 -3.41
N GLY A 17 -0.09 3.84 -4.57
CA GLY A 17 0.82 3.43 -5.64
C GLY A 17 2.29 3.53 -5.25
N ILE A 18 2.68 4.57 -4.51
CA ILE A 18 4.05 4.73 -4.02
C ILE A 18 4.37 3.71 -2.94
N ALA A 19 3.51 3.53 -1.95
CA ALA A 19 3.70 2.55 -0.89
C ALA A 19 3.73 1.12 -1.46
N ALA A 20 2.90 0.82 -2.47
CA ALA A 20 2.93 -0.45 -3.19
C ALA A 20 4.26 -0.66 -3.94
N THR A 21 4.71 0.35 -4.70
CA THR A 21 5.95 0.24 -5.47
C THR A 21 7.17 0.16 -4.55
N ALA A 22 7.20 0.97 -3.49
CA ALA A 22 8.27 0.97 -2.51
C ALA A 22 8.31 -0.34 -1.71
N SER A 23 7.18 -0.82 -1.19
CA SER A 23 7.12 -2.11 -0.49
C SER A 23 7.50 -3.28 -1.40
N GLY A 24 7.05 -3.26 -2.66
CA GLY A 24 7.43 -4.26 -3.66
C GLY A 24 8.91 -4.25 -4.00
N ALA A 25 9.49 -3.06 -4.27
CA ALA A 25 10.91 -2.91 -4.59
C ALA A 25 11.81 -3.32 -3.41
N ILE A 26 11.46 -2.89 -2.19
CA ILE A 26 12.20 -3.28 -0.99
C ILE A 26 12.02 -4.77 -0.69
N GLY A 27 10.83 -5.32 -0.95
CA GLY A 27 10.57 -6.76 -0.85
C GLY A 27 11.44 -7.59 -1.80
N ILE A 28 11.59 -7.14 -3.06
CA ILE A 28 12.49 -7.79 -4.03
C ILE A 28 13.95 -7.69 -3.58
N LEU A 29 14.39 -6.53 -3.10
CA LEU A 29 15.74 -6.35 -2.56
C LEU A 29 16.01 -7.29 -1.38
N LEU A 30 15.06 -7.42 -0.45
CA LEU A 30 15.16 -8.36 0.65
C LEU A 30 15.23 -9.80 0.14
N PHE A 31 14.40 -10.16 -0.84
CA PHE A 31 14.39 -11.50 -1.42
C PHE A 31 15.73 -11.86 -2.07
N VAL A 32 16.31 -10.95 -2.86
CA VAL A 32 17.63 -11.14 -3.47
C VAL A 32 18.72 -11.25 -2.41
N ALA A 33 18.67 -10.44 -1.36
CA ALA A 33 19.62 -10.51 -0.25
C ALA A 33 19.51 -11.85 0.48
N VAL A 34 18.30 -12.30 0.81
CA VAL A 34 18.05 -13.60 1.45
C VAL A 34 18.49 -14.75 0.54
N TYR A 35 18.22 -14.68 -0.77
CA TYR A 35 18.66 -15.68 -1.72
C TYR A 35 20.20 -15.78 -1.75
N GLN A 36 20.89 -14.64 -1.74
CA GLN A 36 22.35 -14.64 -1.65
C GLN A 36 22.83 -15.33 -0.35
N LEU A 37 22.21 -14.99 0.78
CA LEU A 37 22.58 -15.53 2.09
C LEU A 37 22.27 -17.01 2.25
N LEU A 38 21.23 -17.53 1.59
CA LEU A 38 20.87 -18.95 1.73
C LEU A 38 21.58 -19.86 0.73
N PHE A 39 21.90 -19.37 -0.47
CA PHE A 39 22.34 -20.23 -1.57
C PHE A 39 23.71 -19.86 -2.16
N LEU A 40 24.12 -18.59 -2.08
CA LEU A 40 25.32 -18.09 -2.79
C LEU A 40 26.51 -17.81 -1.87
N GLN A 41 26.36 -17.93 -0.55
CA GLN A 41 27.43 -17.63 0.42
C GLN A 41 28.72 -18.43 0.18
N ASN A 42 28.60 -19.72 -0.16
CA ASN A 42 29.75 -20.60 -0.39
C ASN A 42 30.10 -20.74 -1.88
N HIS A 43 29.55 -19.88 -2.74
CA HIS A 43 29.78 -19.96 -4.17
C HIS A 43 31.12 -19.29 -4.55
N VAL A 44 31.91 -19.94 -5.41
CA VAL A 44 33.30 -19.53 -5.74
C VAL A 44 33.45 -18.09 -6.23
N THR A 45 32.42 -17.56 -6.90
CA THR A 45 32.37 -16.18 -7.44
C THR A 45 31.45 -15.22 -6.68
N TRP A 46 30.49 -15.73 -5.89
CA TRP A 46 29.43 -14.90 -5.30
C TRP A 46 29.52 -14.80 -3.77
N GLY A 47 30.41 -15.57 -3.13
CA GLY A 47 30.64 -15.55 -1.69
C GLY A 47 31.17 -14.22 -1.16
N ASP A 48 31.96 -13.49 -1.96
CA ASP A 48 32.53 -12.19 -1.58
C ASP A 48 31.45 -11.11 -1.36
N TYR A 49 30.27 -11.27 -1.95
CA TYR A 49 29.15 -10.34 -1.82
C TYR A 49 28.31 -10.58 -0.55
N THR A 50 28.63 -11.59 0.25
CA THR A 50 27.86 -11.95 1.46
C THR A 50 27.75 -10.79 2.45
N GLY A 51 28.82 -10.04 2.68
CA GLY A 51 28.78 -8.87 3.56
C GLY A 51 27.81 -7.79 3.07
N GLN A 52 27.76 -7.56 1.76
CA GLN A 52 26.87 -6.58 1.15
C GLN A 52 25.42 -7.05 1.18
N ALA A 53 25.18 -8.36 0.98
CA ALA A 53 23.86 -8.96 1.11
C ALA A 53 23.29 -8.81 2.53
N ILE A 54 24.11 -8.99 3.58
CA ILE A 54 23.67 -8.73 4.97
C ILE A 54 23.25 -7.27 5.13
N GLY A 55 24.07 -6.32 4.66
CA GLY A 55 23.74 -4.89 4.73
C GLY A 55 22.43 -4.56 4.00
N MET A 56 22.25 -5.10 2.79
CA MET A 56 21.01 -4.92 2.01
C MET A 56 19.79 -5.58 2.67
N ALA A 57 19.96 -6.74 3.30
CA ALA A 57 18.88 -7.41 4.03
C ALA A 57 18.41 -6.55 5.22
N VAL A 58 19.33 -6.03 6.03
CA VAL A 58 19.02 -5.18 7.18
C VAL A 58 18.34 -3.88 6.72
N PHE A 59 18.90 -3.22 5.71
CA PHE A 59 18.31 -2.01 5.13
C PHE A 59 16.88 -2.26 4.65
N SER A 60 16.67 -3.38 3.94
CA SER A 60 15.37 -3.72 3.40
C SER A 60 14.36 -4.07 4.49
N MET A 61 14.79 -4.75 5.56
CA MET A 61 13.92 -5.02 6.72
C MET A 61 13.48 -3.72 7.40
N ILE A 62 14.39 -2.79 7.66
CA ILE A 62 14.05 -1.48 8.26
C ILE A 62 13.09 -0.71 7.35
N GLY A 63 13.38 -0.67 6.04
CA GLY A 63 12.52 -0.01 5.07
C GLY A 63 11.10 -0.60 5.03
N LEU A 64 10.97 -1.92 5.07
CA LEU A 64 9.66 -2.59 5.11
C LEU A 64 8.90 -2.29 6.39
N LEU A 65 9.56 -2.21 7.55
CA LEU A 65 8.88 -1.88 8.80
C LEU A 65 8.18 -0.50 8.76
N VAL A 66 8.69 0.43 7.95
CA VAL A 66 8.10 1.76 7.79
C VAL A 66 7.06 1.78 6.66
N VAL A 67 7.39 1.22 5.49
CA VAL A 67 6.55 1.34 4.28
C VAL A 67 5.39 0.34 4.26
N LEU A 68 5.61 -0.87 4.78
CA LEU A 68 4.62 -1.94 4.74
C LEU A 68 3.33 -1.63 5.53
N PRO A 69 3.35 -1.11 6.77
CA PRO A 69 2.11 -0.80 7.48
C PRO A 69 1.27 0.23 6.73
N GLU A 70 1.90 1.27 6.18
CA GLU A 70 1.20 2.28 5.38
C GLU A 70 0.56 1.67 4.12
N PHE A 71 1.29 0.80 3.41
CA PHE A 71 0.74 0.06 2.28
C PHE A 71 -0.45 -0.82 2.68
N LEU A 72 -0.35 -1.57 3.79
CA LEU A 72 -1.41 -2.47 4.25
C LEU A 72 -2.66 -1.70 4.68
N THR A 73 -2.51 -0.57 5.37
CA THR A 73 -3.63 0.29 5.76
C THR A 73 -4.36 0.83 4.53
N LEU A 74 -3.63 1.39 3.56
CA LEU A 74 -4.22 1.90 2.32
C LEU A 74 -4.90 0.79 1.52
N ARG A 75 -4.27 -0.39 1.42
CA ARG A 75 -4.88 -1.55 0.77
C ARG A 75 -6.13 -2.04 1.50
N GLY A 76 -6.17 -1.92 2.82
CA GLY A 76 -7.36 -2.17 3.63
C GLY A 76 -8.55 -1.32 3.20
N TYR A 77 -8.35 -0.02 3.00
CA TYR A 77 -9.41 0.88 2.52
C TYR A 77 -9.91 0.51 1.12
N VAL A 78 -9.03 0.04 0.22
CA VAL A 78 -9.46 -0.45 -1.11
C VAL A 78 -10.37 -1.66 -0.96
N ASN A 79 -9.96 -2.64 -0.13
CA ASN A 79 -10.77 -3.83 0.11
C ASN A 79 -12.14 -3.47 0.73
N THR A 80 -12.19 -2.50 1.64
CA THR A 80 -13.45 -2.00 2.20
C THR A 80 -14.34 -1.41 1.12
N LEU A 81 -13.82 -0.60 0.20
CA LEU A 81 -14.60 -0.06 -0.91
C LEU A 81 -15.10 -1.15 -1.86
N ASP A 82 -14.28 -2.15 -2.16
CA ASP A 82 -14.68 -3.26 -3.02
C ASP A 82 -15.74 -4.15 -2.35
N GLU A 83 -15.62 -4.40 -1.05
CA GLU A 83 -16.65 -5.08 -0.25
C GLU A 83 -17.98 -4.31 -0.32
N LEU A 84 -17.96 -3.00 -0.07
CA LEU A 84 -19.16 -2.17 -0.13
C LEU A 84 -19.78 -2.13 -1.54
N ARG A 85 -18.96 -2.17 -2.60
CA ARG A 85 -19.43 -2.24 -3.98
C ARG A 85 -20.14 -3.56 -4.30
N SER A 86 -19.75 -4.64 -3.62
CA SER A 86 -20.37 -5.96 -3.78
C SER A 86 -21.69 -6.14 -3.02
N ILE A 87 -22.05 -5.21 -2.11
CA ILE A 87 -23.32 -5.27 -1.38
C ILE A 87 -24.48 -4.94 -2.34
N GLU A 88 -25.42 -5.89 -2.49
CA GLU A 88 -26.63 -5.69 -3.28
C GLU A 88 -27.72 -4.90 -2.53
N SER A 89 -27.78 -5.06 -1.20
CA SER A 89 -28.79 -4.42 -0.34
C SER A 89 -28.52 -2.93 -0.14
N THR A 90 -29.44 -2.09 -0.61
CA THR A 90 -29.33 -0.63 -0.50
C THR A 90 -29.44 -0.12 0.94
N SER A 91 -30.17 -0.83 1.82
CA SER A 91 -30.30 -0.47 3.24
C SER A 91 -29.02 -0.75 4.03
N GLU A 92 -28.35 -1.86 3.71
CA GLU A 92 -27.05 -2.22 4.30
C GLU A 92 -25.94 -1.29 3.81
N LEU A 93 -25.94 -0.99 2.50
CA LEU A 93 -25.03 -0.03 1.90
C LEU A 93 -25.20 1.38 2.49
N ARG A 94 -26.44 1.80 2.79
CA ARG A 94 -26.71 3.08 3.46
C ARG A 94 -26.17 3.12 4.89
N ARG A 95 -26.19 1.99 5.61
CA ARG A 95 -25.64 1.88 6.98
C ARG A 95 -24.12 2.00 7.00
N ARG A 96 -23.42 1.35 6.05
CA ARG A 96 -21.95 1.36 5.93
C ARG A 96 -21.40 2.47 5.02
N LYS A 97 -22.25 3.43 4.62
CA LYS A 97 -21.86 4.56 3.78
C LYS A 97 -20.78 5.43 4.42
N ALA A 98 -20.81 5.58 5.75
CA ALA A 98 -19.81 6.35 6.49
C ALA A 98 -18.42 5.74 6.34
N ASP A 99 -18.31 4.42 6.54
CA ASP A 99 -17.07 3.65 6.37
C ASP A 99 -16.51 3.79 4.94
N GLY A 100 -17.39 3.75 3.93
CA GLY A 100 -17.00 3.93 2.53
C GLY A 100 -16.53 5.36 2.21
N ASN A 101 -17.15 6.38 2.80
CA ASN A 101 -16.70 7.76 2.64
C ASN A 101 -15.31 7.97 3.26
N GLU A 102 -15.09 7.47 4.48
CA GLU A 102 -13.81 7.54 5.18
C GLU A 102 -12.71 6.82 4.39
N ALA A 103 -12.99 5.62 3.88
CA ALA A 103 -12.06 4.87 3.04
C ALA A 103 -11.74 5.59 1.72
N ALA A 104 -12.74 6.18 1.07
CA ALA A 104 -12.56 6.90 -0.19
C ALA A 104 -11.79 8.23 -0.03
N GLU A 105 -12.01 8.93 1.08
CA GLU A 105 -11.27 10.14 1.46
C GLU A 105 -9.82 9.79 1.81
N ALA A 106 -9.59 8.75 2.61
CA ALA A 106 -8.24 8.29 2.97
C ALA A 106 -7.42 7.87 1.72
N LEU A 107 -8.07 7.30 0.71
CA LEU A 107 -7.41 6.86 -0.52
C LEU A 107 -7.14 7.97 -1.52
N GLY A 108 -8.00 8.98 -1.64
CA GLY A 108 -7.87 10.07 -2.61
C GLY A 108 -7.84 9.59 -4.08
N ALA A 109 -7.10 10.31 -4.95
CA ALA A 109 -6.86 10.00 -6.38
C ALA A 109 -8.07 9.45 -7.17
N GLY A 110 -9.22 10.09 -7.02
CA GLY A 110 -10.42 9.70 -7.75
C GLY A 110 -11.16 8.48 -7.18
N HIS A 111 -10.70 7.86 -6.10
CA HIS A 111 -11.50 6.89 -5.33
C HIS A 111 -12.75 7.56 -4.77
N GLU A 112 -12.64 8.79 -4.27
CA GLU A 112 -13.77 9.61 -3.84
C GLU A 112 -14.79 9.90 -4.96
N ALA A 113 -14.30 10.24 -6.16
CA ALA A 113 -15.15 10.47 -7.33
C ALA A 113 -15.84 9.17 -7.78
N SER A 114 -15.11 8.05 -7.83
CA SER A 114 -15.66 6.74 -8.19
C SER A 114 -16.65 6.22 -7.16
N TRP A 115 -16.42 6.48 -5.88
CA TRP A 115 -17.31 6.13 -4.79
C TRP A 115 -18.59 6.97 -4.83
N THR A 116 -18.46 8.27 -5.09
CA THR A 116 -19.60 9.17 -5.28
C THR A 116 -20.47 8.73 -6.46
N ALA A 117 -19.86 8.45 -7.61
CA ALA A 117 -20.58 7.95 -8.79
C ALA A 117 -21.27 6.59 -8.52
N PHE A 118 -20.64 5.70 -7.77
CA PHE A 118 -21.26 4.44 -7.34
C PHE A 118 -22.50 4.69 -6.47
N LEU A 119 -22.41 5.58 -5.47
CA LEU A 119 -23.54 5.94 -4.62
C LEU A 119 -24.68 6.61 -5.40
N GLU A 120 -24.37 7.45 -6.39
CA GLU A 120 -25.34 8.06 -7.30
C GLU A 120 -26.05 6.98 -8.15
N SER A 121 -25.30 6.01 -8.70
CA SER A 121 -25.88 4.89 -9.47
C SER A 121 -26.87 4.05 -8.66
N LYS A 122 -26.69 4.01 -7.33
CA LYS A 122 -27.57 3.30 -6.38
C LYS A 122 -28.65 4.20 -5.77
N GLY A 123 -28.73 5.48 -6.16
CA GLY A 123 -29.70 6.46 -5.64
C GLY A 123 -29.48 6.87 -4.17
N LEU A 124 -28.28 6.61 -3.63
CA LEU A 124 -27.90 6.87 -2.23
C LEU A 124 -27.20 8.23 -2.04
N ARG A 125 -26.99 8.96 -3.14
CA ARG A 125 -26.44 10.32 -3.19
C ARG A 125 -27.09 11.02 -4.40
N ARG A 126 -27.35 12.33 -4.25
CA ARG A 126 -28.10 13.15 -5.20
C ARG A 126 -27.26 14.33 -5.64
#